data_AF-A0A7V2NBX7-F1
#
_entry.id   AF-A0A7V2NBX7-F1
#
_cell.length_a   1.000
_cell.length_b   1.000
_cell.length_c   1.000
_cell.angle_alpha   90.00
_cell.angle_beta   90.00
_cell.angle_gamma   90.00
#
_symmetry.space_group_name_H-M   'P 1'
#
loop_
_entity.id
_entity.type
_entity.pdbx_description
1 polymer ?
#
loop_
_entity_poly.entity_id
_entity_poly.type
_entity_poly.pdbx_seq_one_letter_code
_entity_poly.pdbx_strand_id
1 'polypeptide(L)'
;AILYTDYFLSKVIDMLKPNSDTFETAMIYMSDHGESLGEKGLYLHGLPYFMAPETQKHIAAIMWFGESFKLDRDSLNKRAVKKFSHDNLFHTILGLLEITTSVYNKNMDILNYDK
;
A
#
# COMPACT_ATOMS: atom_id res chain seq x y z
N ALA A 1 13.35 -1.50 -14.39
CA ALA A 1 12.92 -0.87 -13.13
C ALA A 1 11.92 -1.75 -12.38
N ILE A 2 10.71 -2.00 -12.92
CA ILE A 2 9.65 -2.76 -12.22
C ILE A 2 10.11 -4.13 -11.71
N LEU A 3 10.79 -4.94 -12.55
CA LEU A 3 11.33 -6.24 -12.12
C LEU A 3 12.32 -6.13 -10.94
N TYR A 4 13.04 -5.01 -10.84
CA TYR A 4 13.96 -4.78 -9.73
C TYR A 4 13.21 -4.35 -8.46
N THR A 5 12.11 -3.59 -8.58
CA THR A 5 11.20 -3.32 -7.45
C THR A 5 10.60 -4.62 -6.93
N ASP A 6 10.12 -5.50 -7.81
CA ASP A 6 9.63 -6.83 -7.43
C ASP A 6 10.71 -7.63 -6.68
N TYR A 7 11.92 -7.70 -7.24
CA TYR A 7 13.07 -8.33 -6.58
C TYR A 7 13.34 -7.71 -5.19
N PHE A 8 13.39 -6.39 -5.08
CA PHE A 8 13.60 -5.70 -3.81
C PHE A 8 12.53 -6.04 -2.77
N LEU A 9 11.25 -5.97 -3.15
CA LEU A 9 10.14 -6.30 -2.26
C LEU A 9 10.19 -7.77 -1.83
N SER A 10 10.56 -8.69 -2.73
CA SER A 10 10.78 -10.09 -2.36
C SER A 10 11.88 -10.24 -1.30
N LYS A 11 12.97 -9.46 -1.38
CA LYS A 11 14.05 -9.47 -0.38
C LYS A 11 13.62 -8.90 0.96
N VAL A 12 12.77 -7.88 0.98
CA VAL A 12 12.16 -7.37 2.23
C VAL A 12 11.28 -8.45 2.87
N ILE A 13 10.45 -9.13 2.08
CA ILE A 13 9.61 -10.23 2.56
C ILE A 13 10.47 -11.38 3.11
N ASP A 14 11.53 -11.78 2.39
CA ASP A 14 12.45 -12.83 2.83
C ASP A 14 13.19 -12.46 4.12
N MET A 15 13.46 -11.17 4.35
CA MET A 15 14.01 -10.67 5.60
C MET A 15 12.99 -10.72 6.75
N LEU A 16 11.71 -10.42 6.49
CA LEU A 16 10.66 -10.41 7.51
C LEU A 16 10.18 -11.80 7.90
N LYS A 17 10.07 -12.74 6.95
CA LYS A 17 9.53 -14.09 7.16
C LYS A 17 10.12 -14.83 8.37
N PRO A 18 11.45 -14.95 8.55
CA PRO A 18 12.03 -15.67 9.69
C PRO A 18 11.70 -15.07 11.06
N ASN A 19 11.31 -13.80 11.10
CA ASN A 19 10.95 -13.09 12.32
C ASN A 19 9.45 -13.24 12.67
N SER A 20 8.65 -13.85 11.79
CA SER A 20 7.20 -13.91 11.94
C SER A 20 6.75 -14.80 13.09
N ASP A 21 7.56 -15.76 13.53
CA ASP A 21 7.21 -16.61 14.68
C ASP A 21 7.25 -15.85 16.02
N THR A 22 7.96 -14.72 16.06
CA THR A 22 8.15 -13.91 17.28
C THR A 22 7.45 -12.56 17.18
N PHE A 23 7.28 -12.01 15.97
CA PHE A 23 6.70 -10.69 15.73
C PHE A 23 5.57 -10.74 14.70
N GLU A 24 4.59 -9.86 14.87
CA GLU A 24 3.61 -9.55 13.83
C GLU A 24 4.26 -8.70 12.74
N THR A 25 4.92 -9.37 11.79
CA THR A 25 5.63 -8.68 10.71
C THR A 25 4.68 -8.25 9.60
N ALA A 26 4.89 -7.05 9.07
CA ALA A 26 4.15 -6.52 7.93
C ALA A 26 5.08 -5.71 7.03
N MET A 27 4.78 -5.70 5.73
CA MET A 27 5.39 -4.81 4.74
C MET A 27 4.27 -4.03 4.05
N ILE A 28 4.43 -2.71 3.96
CA ILE A 28 3.58 -1.83 3.16
C ILE A 28 4.47 -1.15 2.11
N TYR A 29 4.13 -1.34 0.84
CA TYR A 29 4.73 -0.65 -0.29
C TYR A 29 3.66 0.20 -0.98
N MET A 30 4.00 1.43 -1.35
CA MET A 30 3.14 2.35 -2.07
C MET A 30 4.02 3.29 -2.89
N SER A 31 3.83 3.33 -4.22
CA SER A 31 4.53 4.32 -5.05
C SER A 31 4.09 5.73 -4.63
N ASP A 32 4.98 6.71 -4.78
CA ASP A 32 4.66 8.12 -4.59
C ASP A 32 3.84 8.67 -5.76
N HIS A 33 4.17 8.28 -6.98
CA HIS A 33 3.40 8.58 -8.18
C HIS A 33 3.65 7.53 -9.28
N GLY A 34 2.99 7.69 -10.42
CA GLY A 34 3.24 6.93 -11.65
C GLY A 34 4.13 7.69 -12.65
N GLU A 35 4.24 7.20 -13.88
CA GLU A 35 5.15 7.73 -14.90
C GLU A 35 4.46 7.76 -16.28
N SER A 36 4.64 8.82 -17.06
CA SER A 36 4.29 8.86 -18.49
C SER A 36 5.47 8.37 -19.34
N LEU A 37 5.20 7.52 -20.32
CA LEU A 37 6.20 6.81 -21.13
C LEU A 37 6.08 7.12 -22.63
N GLY A 38 5.45 8.25 -22.99
CA GLY A 38 5.29 8.74 -24.35
C GLY A 38 3.83 8.87 -24.79
N GLU A 39 2.85 8.57 -23.93
CA GLU A 39 1.43 8.69 -24.27
C GLU A 39 1.09 10.14 -24.64
N LYS A 40 0.59 10.35 -25.86
CA LYS A 40 0.26 11.69 -26.38
C LYS A 40 1.45 12.68 -26.32
N GLY A 41 2.68 12.16 -26.39
CA GLY A 41 3.91 12.96 -26.31
C GLY A 41 4.30 13.39 -24.89
N LEU A 42 3.62 12.87 -23.85
CA LEU A 42 3.98 13.12 -22.46
C LEU A 42 5.04 12.12 -21.98
N TYR A 43 6.05 12.63 -21.30
CA TYR A 43 7.11 11.84 -20.69
C TYR A 43 7.30 12.26 -19.23
N LEU A 44 7.90 11.37 -18.45
CA LEU A 44 8.21 11.58 -17.04
C LEU A 44 6.93 11.81 -16.20
N HIS A 45 7.07 12.58 -15.13
CA HIS A 45 6.03 12.92 -14.17
C HIS A 45 6.10 14.41 -13.82
N GLY A 46 5.22 14.86 -12.91
CA GLY A 46 5.23 16.23 -12.39
C GLY A 46 4.27 17.20 -13.10
N LEU A 47 3.31 16.68 -13.86
CA LEU A 47 2.22 17.51 -14.37
C LEU A 47 1.34 17.99 -13.20
N PRO A 48 0.80 19.23 -13.27
CA PRO A 48 -0.18 19.68 -12.29
C PRO A 48 -1.33 18.67 -12.15
N TYR A 49 -1.69 18.31 -10.92
CA TYR A 49 -2.57 17.16 -10.65
C TYR A 49 -3.90 17.19 -11.43
N PHE A 50 -4.49 18.38 -11.60
CA PHE A 50 -5.76 18.56 -12.31
C PHE A 50 -5.71 18.18 -13.80
N MET A 51 -4.52 18.14 -14.40
CA MET A 51 -4.30 17.78 -15.80
C MET A 51 -3.40 16.54 -15.97
N ALA A 52 -2.86 15.99 -14.88
CA ALA A 52 -2.02 14.81 -14.92
C ALA A 52 -2.82 13.58 -15.41
N PRO A 53 -2.28 12.77 -16.32
CA PRO A 53 -2.93 11.57 -16.81
C PRO A 53 -2.96 10.48 -15.74
N GLU A 54 -3.81 9.47 -15.93
CA GLU A 54 -3.88 8.31 -15.03
C GLU A 54 -2.55 7.59 -14.88
N THR A 55 -1.69 7.61 -15.91
CA THR A 55 -0.34 7.03 -15.84
C THR A 55 0.54 7.66 -14.76
N GLN A 56 0.30 8.93 -14.37
CA GLN A 56 1.01 9.60 -13.28
C GLN A 56 0.31 9.48 -11.92
N LYS A 57 -0.96 9.09 -11.88
CA LYS A 57 -1.80 9.11 -10.65
C LYS A 57 -2.19 7.73 -10.13
N HIS A 58 -2.35 6.75 -11.02
CA HIS A 58 -2.73 5.40 -10.66
C HIS A 58 -1.47 4.59 -10.35
N ILE A 59 -1.26 4.35 -9.06
CA ILE A 59 -0.02 3.75 -8.53
C ILE A 59 -0.20 2.32 -8.07
N ALA A 60 0.91 1.59 -7.97
CA ALA A 60 0.96 0.30 -7.30
C ALA A 60 1.05 0.49 -5.77
N ALA A 61 0.29 -0.32 -5.03
CA ALA A 61 0.41 -0.49 -3.60
C ALA A 61 0.28 -1.98 -3.25
N ILE A 62 1.12 -2.46 -2.32
CA ILE A 62 1.19 -3.86 -1.91
C ILE A 62 1.29 -3.90 -0.38
N MET A 63 0.50 -4.77 0.24
CA MET A 63 0.65 -5.11 1.64
C MET A 63 0.94 -6.61 1.76
N TRP A 64 1.93 -6.96 2.56
CA TRP A 64 2.25 -8.34 2.92
C TRP A 64 2.25 -8.45 4.44
N PHE A 65 1.72 -9.56 4.95
CA PHE A 65 1.62 -9.83 6.37
C PHE A 65 2.18 -11.23 6.66
N GLY A 66 2.99 -11.33 7.71
CA GLY A 66 3.48 -12.60 8.21
C GLY A 66 2.37 -13.47 8.81
N GLU A 67 2.63 -14.76 8.97
CA GLU A 67 1.62 -15.74 9.42
C GLU A 67 1.08 -15.46 10.83
N SER A 68 1.88 -14.85 11.71
CA SER A 68 1.42 -14.47 13.05
C SER A 68 0.48 -13.28 13.09
N PHE A 69 0.41 -12.50 11.99
CA PHE A 69 -0.53 -11.38 11.90
C PHE A 69 -1.95 -11.91 11.70
N LYS A 70 -2.78 -11.81 12.75
CA LYS A 70 -4.14 -12.35 12.72
C LYS A 70 -5.09 -11.45 11.93
N LEU A 71 -5.28 -11.79 10.66
CA LEU A 71 -6.11 -11.03 9.72
C LEU A 71 -7.15 -11.93 9.06
N ASP A 72 -8.33 -11.36 8.78
CA ASP A 72 -9.29 -11.95 7.86
C ASP A 72 -8.84 -11.68 6.41
N ARG A 73 -8.04 -12.60 5.88
CA ARG A 73 -7.48 -12.50 4.52
C ARG A 73 -8.57 -12.46 3.45
N ASP A 74 -9.72 -13.10 3.66
CA ASP A 74 -10.81 -13.12 2.68
C ASP A 74 -11.50 -11.76 2.59
N SER A 75 -11.78 -11.15 3.75
CA SER A 75 -12.34 -9.80 3.81
C SER A 75 -11.35 -8.76 3.26
N LEU A 76 -10.06 -8.90 3.56
CA LEU A 76 -9.02 -8.03 3.01
C LEU A 76 -8.90 -8.17 1.49
N ASN A 77 -8.92 -9.39 0.94
CA ASN A 77 -8.85 -9.61 -0.50
C ASN A 77 -10.06 -9.00 -1.24
N LYS A 78 -11.26 -9.10 -0.67
CA LYS A 78 -12.46 -8.43 -1.20
C LYS A 78 -12.37 -6.90 -1.12
N ARG A 79 -11.65 -6.38 -0.14
CA ARG A 79 -11.45 -4.94 0.05
C ARG A 79 -10.34 -4.39 -0.83
N ALA A 80 -9.30 -5.17 -1.13
CA ALA A 80 -8.15 -4.77 -1.93
C ALA A 80 -8.51 -4.29 -3.36
N VAL A 81 -9.66 -4.70 -3.89
CA VAL A 81 -10.16 -4.25 -5.21
C VAL A 81 -10.92 -2.92 -5.16
N LYS A 82 -11.14 -2.33 -3.98
CA LYS A 82 -11.75 -1.00 -3.84
C LYS A 82 -10.74 0.08 -4.22
N LYS A 83 -11.25 1.30 -4.44
CA LYS A 83 -10.42 2.48 -4.71
C LYS A 83 -9.85 3.02 -3.41
N PHE A 84 -8.54 3.27 -3.40
CA PHE A 84 -7.81 3.90 -2.31
C PHE A 84 -6.88 4.99 -2.86
N SER A 85 -6.43 5.88 -1.98
CA SER A 85 -5.46 6.93 -2.26
C SER A 85 -4.39 6.95 -1.16
N HIS A 86 -3.42 7.86 -1.29
CA HIS A 86 -2.45 8.14 -0.23
C HIS A 86 -3.10 8.61 1.08
N ASP A 87 -4.30 9.19 1.04
CA ASP A 87 -5.03 9.64 2.24
C ASP A 87 -5.30 8.48 3.21
N ASN A 88 -5.35 7.25 2.69
CA ASN A 88 -5.58 6.06 3.49
C ASN A 88 -4.33 5.60 4.26
N LEU A 89 -3.13 5.94 3.80
CA LEU A 89 -1.88 5.39 4.35
C LEU A 89 -1.69 5.78 5.82
N PHE A 90 -1.94 7.05 6.15
CA PHE A 90 -1.80 7.56 7.52
C PHE A 90 -2.67 6.78 8.51
N HIS A 91 -3.96 6.64 8.20
CA HIS A 91 -4.89 5.95 9.08
C HIS A 91 -4.63 4.44 9.12
N THR A 92 -4.21 3.84 8.01
CA THR A 92 -3.84 2.42 7.97
C THR A 92 -2.65 2.12 8.86
N ILE A 93 -1.62 2.97 8.89
CA ILE A 93 -0.47 2.80 9.80
C ILE A 93 -0.90 2.93 11.27
N LEU A 94 -1.75 3.90 11.60
CA LEU A 94 -2.27 4.04 12.95
C LEU A 94 -3.07 2.81 13.40
N GLY A 95 -3.93 2.28 12.52
CA GLY A 95 -4.72 1.08 12.79
C GLY A 95 -3.83 -0.17 12.95
N LEU A 96 -2.85 -0.33 12.05
CA LEU A 96 -1.89 -1.43 12.09
C LEU A 96 -1.08 -1.48 13.38
N LEU A 97 -0.72 -0.31 13.93
CA LEU A 97 0.07 -0.17 15.15
C LEU A 97 -0.80 -0.01 16.42
N GLU A 98 -2.12 -0.19 16.30
CA GLU A 98 -3.09 -0.08 17.41
C GLU A 98 -3.05 1.28 18.14
N ILE A 99 -2.68 2.36 17.43
CA ILE A 99 -2.54 3.68 18.02
C ILE A 99 -3.92 4.32 18.23
N THR A 100 -4.23 4.61 19.50
CA THR A 100 -5.45 5.36 19.87
C THR A 100 -5.18 6.86 19.86
N THR A 101 -5.83 7.60 18.95
CA THR A 101 -5.69 9.06 18.85
C THR A 101 -6.93 9.70 18.24
N SER A 102 -7.19 10.97 18.55
CA SER A 102 -8.35 11.74 18.04
C SER A 102 -8.30 11.97 16.53
N VAL A 103 -7.12 11.87 15.91
CA VAL A 103 -6.93 12.05 14.47
C VAL A 103 -7.08 10.75 13.67
N TYR A 104 -7.31 9.61 14.32
CA TYR A 104 -7.55 8.35 13.62
C TYR A 104 -8.97 8.31 13.05
N ASN A 105 -9.10 7.99 11.76
CA ASN A 105 -10.37 7.81 11.08
C ASN A 105 -10.45 6.38 10.52
N LYS A 106 -11.24 5.53 11.19
CA LYS A 106 -11.45 4.13 10.80
C LYS A 106 -11.97 3.94 9.38
N ASN A 107 -12.68 4.92 8.81
CA ASN A 107 -13.21 4.80 7.45
C ASN A 107 -12.11 4.96 6.38
N MET A 108 -10.99 5.57 6.76
CA MET A 108 -9.81 5.75 5.90
C MET A 108 -8.76 4.65 6.10
N ASP A 109 -8.94 3.78 7.09
CA ASP A 109 -8.09 2.62 7.31
C ASP A 109 -8.42 1.51 6.30
N ILE A 110 -7.42 1.08 5.53
CA ILE A 110 -7.56 0.00 4.54
C ILE A 110 -7.83 -1.33 5.23
N LEU A 111 -7.27 -1.55 6.42
CA LEU A 111 -7.37 -2.79 7.17
C LEU A 111 -8.61 -2.86 8.06
N ASN A 112 -9.38 -1.78 8.14
CA ASN A 112 -10.67 -1.80 8.81
C ASN A 112 -11.73 -2.50 7.93
N TYR A 113 -11.99 -3.77 8.26
CA TYR A 113 -13.13 -4.55 7.78
C TYR A 113 -14.11 -4.78 8.93
N ASP A 114 -15.41 -4.80 8.62
CA ASP A 114 -16.44 -5.13 9.60
C ASP A 114 -16.19 -6.56 10.09
N LYS A 115 -15.93 -6.71 11.39
CA LYS A 115 -15.79 -8.02 12.06
C LYS A 115 -17.15 -8.66 12.28
#